data_AF-A0A959Y174-F1
#
_entry.id   AF-A0A959Y174-F1
#
_cell.length_a   1.000
_cell.length_b   1.000
_cell.length_c   1.000
_cell.angle_alpha   90.00
_cell.angle_beta   90.00
_cell.angle_gamma   90.00
#
_symmetry.space_group_name_H-M   'P 1'
#
loop_
_entity.id
_entity.type
_entity.pdbx_description
1 polymer ?
#
loop_
_entity_poly.entity_id
_entity_poly.type
_entity_poly.pdbx_seq_one_letter_code
_entity_poly.pdbx_strand_id
1 'polypeptide(L)'
;MAIVGKRSEGGMLDVIRCDEPEYLVWKWRPSGAANTTRKENAIRWGSSLRVKDGEVAVFVYDQRNGPVQDFIEGPHDDIIKTANFPVISNIIGLAYAGGSPFQAEVYFINLAGNVQIKFGVPYFNVYDPRFLDFAVPVAARGSITFNITDYRAFVKLHRMIEFDLERFKGQVKDALTKLVKGIITNIPHEQNMPALQLERKVLEINDLIEPRLRSALESDFGVNLKRLDLSTIEFDKESEEYQRLITVTRLQQEKTTVAQTDVGIQNLQDTQRINAENMEESLRIQREELQRAQKLTTEGQNMTAHQLNQQTEVAKKAAESMGTMGHGGGGGMDPGSMMASMAMGGAVGSGMAGMMGSMMQGMGQQPPVPPPTPRVAYMVAVGGKQAGPYTLDQLGQFVASGEFTTQIHVWKQGMANWVRAGDVEELAPLFQANSPPPPPQE
;
A
#
# COMPACT_ATOMS: atom_id res chain seq x y z
N MET A 1 34.44 17.17 89.69
CA MET A 1 33.40 16.22 89.26
C MET A 1 32.41 16.95 88.36
N ALA A 2 32.47 16.70 87.05
CA ALA A 2 31.41 17.10 86.14
C ALA A 2 30.99 15.83 85.39
N ILE A 3 29.79 15.34 85.72
CA ILE A 3 29.18 14.17 85.11
C ILE A 3 28.75 14.59 83.70
N VAL A 4 29.56 14.22 82.70
CA VAL A 4 29.16 14.31 81.30
C VAL A 4 28.17 13.18 81.07
N GLY A 5 26.88 13.52 81.10
CA GLY A 5 25.82 12.62 80.63
C GLY A 5 26.07 12.28 79.17
N LYS A 6 26.41 11.00 78.91
CA LYS A 6 26.28 10.42 77.57
C LYS A 6 24.82 10.59 77.16
N ARG A 7 24.53 11.50 76.23
CA ARG A 7 23.29 11.44 75.46
C ARG A 7 23.31 10.08 74.76
N SER A 8 22.34 9.22 75.08
CA SER A 8 22.11 8.00 74.32
C SER A 8 21.83 8.39 72.88
N GLU A 9 22.70 8.02 71.95
CA GLU A 9 22.48 8.15 70.50
C GLU A 9 21.45 7.11 70.01
N GLY A 10 20.24 7.17 70.56
CA GLY A 10 19.10 6.35 70.16
C GLY A 10 17.89 7.25 69.92
N GLY A 11 17.62 7.59 68.66
CA GLY A 11 16.47 8.38 68.21
C GLY A 11 16.72 8.76 66.74
N MET A 12 15.83 8.52 65.78
CA MET A 12 14.37 8.51 65.79
C MET A 12 13.83 7.42 64.84
N LEU A 13 12.50 7.26 64.80
CA LEU A 13 11.80 6.52 63.74
C LEU A 13 11.98 7.25 62.40
N ASP A 14 12.12 6.50 61.31
CA ASP A 14 12.36 7.07 59.99
C ASP A 14 11.04 7.34 59.23
N VAL A 15 11.05 8.34 58.35
CA VAL A 15 9.99 8.54 57.35
C VAL A 15 10.55 8.11 56.00
N ILE A 16 10.08 6.95 55.53
CA ILE A 16 10.52 6.36 54.27
C ILE A 16 9.57 6.80 53.17
N ARG A 17 10.03 7.71 52.32
CA ARG A 17 9.28 8.26 51.17
C ARG A 17 10.25 8.77 50.11
N CYS A 18 9.81 8.85 48.86
CA CYS A 18 10.54 9.55 47.81
C CYS A 18 10.13 11.02 47.75
N ASP A 19 11.10 11.92 47.92
CA ASP A 19 10.92 13.37 47.81
C ASP A 19 11.51 13.95 46.51
N GLU A 20 12.05 13.10 45.62
CA GLU A 20 12.63 13.52 44.34
C GLU A 20 11.52 13.83 43.30
N PRO A 21 11.55 15.00 42.63
CA PRO A 21 10.55 15.35 41.63
C PRO A 21 10.70 14.58 40.31
N GLU A 22 11.94 14.35 39.84
CA GLU A 22 12.22 13.65 38.59
C GLU A 22 13.13 12.45 38.83
N TYR A 23 12.53 11.26 38.84
CA TYR A 23 13.26 10.01 39.00
C TYR A 23 12.56 8.86 38.29
N LEU A 24 13.35 7.87 37.87
CA LEU A 24 12.85 6.56 37.42
C LEU A 24 13.03 5.52 38.52
N VAL A 25 14.22 5.52 39.13
CA VAL A 25 14.57 4.75 40.33
C VAL A 25 15.28 5.68 41.29
N TRP A 26 14.92 5.63 42.56
CA TRP A 26 15.56 6.41 43.60
C TRP A 26 15.84 5.56 44.83
N LYS A 27 17.10 5.54 45.31
CA LYS A 27 17.47 4.85 46.55
C LYS A 27 17.20 5.76 47.73
N TRP A 28 16.37 5.31 48.66
CA TRP A 28 16.09 6.08 49.88
C TRP A 28 17.31 6.14 50.79
N ARG A 29 17.51 7.29 51.42
CA ARG A 29 18.54 7.52 52.43
C ARG A 29 17.95 8.28 53.62
N PRO A 30 18.28 7.92 54.88
CA PRO A 30 17.84 8.64 56.06
C PRO A 30 18.43 10.06 56.11
N SER A 31 17.69 11.00 56.70
CA SER A 31 18.13 12.38 56.85
C SER A 31 19.30 12.48 57.85
N GLY A 32 20.48 12.88 57.37
CA GLY A 32 21.66 13.15 58.20
C GLY A 32 22.81 12.15 58.00
N ALA A 33 23.95 12.66 57.51
CA ALA A 33 25.20 11.98 57.18
C ALA A 33 25.12 11.04 55.95
N ALA A 34 25.39 11.64 54.78
CA ALA A 34 25.88 10.91 53.62
C ALA A 34 27.15 10.13 54.00
N ASN A 35 27.17 8.83 53.73
CA ASN A 35 28.33 7.91 53.81
C ASN A 35 28.52 7.09 55.09
N THR A 36 27.46 6.63 55.77
CA THR A 36 27.62 5.51 56.72
C THR A 36 26.65 4.37 56.41
N THR A 37 27.16 3.39 55.64
CA THR A 37 26.46 2.20 55.11
C THR A 37 25.71 1.35 56.14
N ARG A 38 25.91 1.57 57.45
CA ARG A 38 25.21 0.83 58.51
C ARG A 38 23.90 1.46 58.96
N LYS A 39 23.70 2.77 58.82
CA LYS A 39 22.44 3.43 59.19
C LYS A 39 21.44 3.41 58.04
N GLU A 40 21.91 3.64 56.81
CA GLU A 40 21.06 3.68 55.61
C GLU A 40 20.31 2.36 55.37
N ASN A 41 20.95 1.24 55.71
CA ASN A 41 20.39 -0.08 55.51
C ASN A 41 19.69 -0.63 56.77
N ALA A 42 19.69 0.07 57.91
CA ALA A 42 19.11 -0.42 59.17
C ALA A 42 17.71 0.16 59.41
N ILE A 43 16.70 -0.46 58.80
CA ILE A 43 15.31 -0.02 58.87
C ILE A 43 14.67 -0.44 60.21
N ARG A 44 14.07 0.53 60.93
CA ARG A 44 13.42 0.28 62.22
C ARG A 44 11.93 -0.04 62.06
N TRP A 45 11.46 -1.08 62.74
CA TRP A 45 10.02 -1.28 62.97
C TRP A 45 9.43 -0.06 63.66
N GLY A 46 8.23 0.37 63.24
CA GLY A 46 7.63 1.62 63.72
C GLY A 46 7.87 2.84 62.84
N SER A 47 8.82 2.77 61.89
CA SER A 47 9.03 3.83 60.89
C SER A 47 7.81 3.95 59.96
N SER A 48 7.49 5.16 59.49
CA SER A 48 6.37 5.36 58.57
C SER A 48 6.82 5.16 57.13
N LEU A 49 6.11 4.34 56.35
CA LEU A 49 6.32 4.16 54.93
C LEU A 49 5.24 4.90 54.15
N ARG A 50 5.64 5.78 53.25
CA ARG A 50 4.75 6.48 52.33
C ARG A 50 5.15 6.22 50.88
N VAL A 51 4.24 5.63 50.13
CA VAL A 51 4.37 5.36 48.69
C VAL A 51 3.22 6.07 47.99
N LYS A 52 3.51 6.96 47.04
CA LYS A 52 2.47 7.70 46.34
C LYS A 52 1.80 6.80 45.29
N ASP A 53 0.63 7.21 44.84
CA ASP A 53 0.00 6.57 43.69
C ASP A 53 0.93 6.61 42.46
N GLY A 54 0.98 5.52 41.71
CA GLY A 54 1.91 5.36 40.59
C GLY A 54 3.38 5.18 40.98
N GLU A 55 3.68 4.90 42.26
CA GLU A 55 5.01 4.52 42.75
C GLU A 55 4.98 3.12 43.39
N VAL A 56 6.13 2.45 43.40
CA VAL A 56 6.34 1.21 44.17
C VAL A 56 7.61 1.32 45.00
N ALA A 57 7.52 0.93 46.27
CA ALA A 57 8.69 0.77 47.14
C ALA A 57 9.16 -0.69 47.11
N VAL A 58 10.44 -0.89 46.82
CA VAL A 58 11.11 -2.18 46.76
C VAL A 58 12.07 -2.28 47.93
N PHE A 59 11.82 -3.22 48.82
CA PHE A 59 12.69 -3.54 49.94
C PHE A 59 13.56 -4.73 49.56
N VAL A 60 14.87 -4.53 49.54
CA VAL A 60 15.87 -5.54 49.17
C VAL A 60 16.61 -6.00 50.41
N TYR A 61 16.60 -7.31 50.65
CA TYR A 61 17.22 -7.96 51.80
C TYR A 61 18.36 -8.88 51.35
N ASP A 62 19.54 -8.74 51.94
CA ASP A 62 20.65 -9.66 51.67
C ASP A 62 20.52 -10.97 52.46
N GLN A 63 20.61 -12.11 51.77
CA GLN A 63 20.68 -13.44 52.41
C GLN A 63 21.86 -14.27 51.91
N ARG A 64 22.14 -15.37 52.63
CA ARG A 64 23.15 -16.37 52.25
C ARG A 64 22.92 -16.99 50.86
N ASN A 65 21.66 -17.06 50.40
CA ASN A 65 21.28 -17.64 49.11
C ASN A 65 20.97 -16.59 48.03
N GLY A 66 21.33 -15.32 48.26
CA GLY A 66 21.07 -14.20 47.34
C GLY A 66 20.06 -13.19 47.88
N PRO A 67 19.90 -12.04 47.20
CA PRO A 67 18.98 -10.99 47.66
C PRO A 67 17.52 -11.39 47.44
N VAL A 68 16.65 -11.06 48.40
CA VAL A 68 15.19 -11.26 48.31
C VAL A 68 14.49 -9.91 48.40
N GLN A 69 13.27 -9.82 47.86
CA GLN A 69 12.59 -8.55 47.61
C GLN A 69 11.13 -8.60 48.07
N ASP A 70 10.69 -7.57 48.80
CA ASP A 70 9.28 -7.26 49.03
C ASP A 70 8.91 -5.98 48.26
N PHE A 71 7.66 -5.92 47.77
CA PHE A 71 7.17 -4.82 46.94
C PHE A 71 5.90 -4.24 47.57
N ILE A 72 5.89 -2.93 47.80
CA ILE A 72 4.75 -2.19 48.35
C ILE A 72 4.30 -1.18 47.30
N GLU A 73 3.17 -1.46 46.67
CA GLU A 73 2.55 -0.57 45.69
C GLU A 73 1.80 0.57 46.40
N GLY A 74 1.86 1.77 45.81
CA GLY A 74 1.08 2.90 46.28
C GLY A 74 -0.39 2.88 45.79
N PRO A 75 -1.26 3.72 46.37
CA PRO A 75 -0.99 4.59 47.51
C PRO A 75 -0.87 3.79 48.81
N HIS A 76 0.17 4.06 49.60
CA HIS A 76 0.42 3.43 50.89
C HIS A 76 0.91 4.47 51.90
N ASP A 77 0.30 4.53 53.08
CA ASP A 77 0.72 5.38 54.21
C ASP A 77 0.40 4.62 55.51
N ASP A 78 1.33 3.78 55.96
CA ASP A 78 1.23 3.07 57.24
C ASP A 78 2.63 2.90 57.87
N ILE A 79 2.61 2.50 59.13
CA ILE A 79 3.78 2.12 59.91
C ILE A 79 4.28 0.76 59.43
N ILE A 80 5.59 0.66 59.26
CA ILE A 80 6.30 -0.58 58.95
C ILE A 80 6.12 -1.57 60.10
N LYS A 81 5.39 -2.66 59.81
CA LYS A 81 5.12 -3.81 60.66
C LYS A 81 5.51 -5.08 59.91
N THR A 82 5.88 -6.15 60.62
CA THR A 82 6.31 -7.42 60.02
C THR A 82 5.28 -7.96 59.01
N ALA A 83 3.99 -7.83 59.31
CA ALA A 83 2.89 -8.25 58.44
C ALA A 83 2.88 -7.57 57.05
N ASN A 84 3.49 -6.39 56.90
CA ASN A 84 3.54 -5.68 55.61
C ASN A 84 4.56 -6.32 54.65
N PHE A 85 5.40 -7.23 55.14
CA PHE A 85 6.56 -7.78 54.45
C PHE A 85 6.52 -9.32 54.48
N PRO A 86 5.84 -9.96 53.51
CA PRO A 86 5.67 -11.42 53.49
C PRO A 86 6.99 -12.19 53.43
N VAL A 87 7.97 -11.69 52.66
CA VAL A 87 9.28 -12.33 52.56
C VAL A 87 10.02 -12.21 53.89
N ILE A 88 10.11 -11.00 54.45
CA ILE A 88 10.80 -10.80 55.73
C ILE A 88 10.18 -11.62 56.87
N SER A 89 8.84 -11.76 56.88
CA SER A 89 8.10 -12.52 57.87
C SER A 89 8.52 -13.99 57.92
N ASN A 90 8.79 -14.59 56.75
CA ASN A 90 9.22 -15.99 56.64
C ASN A 90 10.69 -16.20 57.08
N ILE A 91 11.52 -15.17 56.96
CA ILE A 91 12.96 -15.23 57.26
C ILE A 91 13.23 -15.06 58.75
N ILE A 92 12.43 -14.22 59.40
CA ILE A 92 12.78 -13.61 60.68
C ILE A 92 12.18 -14.33 61.91
N GLY A 93 11.36 -15.37 61.71
CA GLY A 93 10.82 -16.27 62.74
C GLY A 93 11.06 -15.87 64.20
N LEU A 94 10.09 -15.17 64.82
CA LEU A 94 9.99 -14.83 66.26
C LEU A 94 11.13 -14.02 66.92
N ALA A 95 12.34 -13.91 66.34
CA ALA A 95 13.49 -13.30 67.00
C ALA A 95 13.49 -11.76 66.99
N TYR A 96 12.64 -11.13 66.19
CA TYR A 96 12.53 -9.66 66.08
C TYR A 96 11.23 -9.10 66.67
N ALA A 97 10.53 -9.88 67.49
CA ALA A 97 9.26 -9.52 68.16
C ALA A 97 9.36 -8.34 69.16
N GLY A 98 10.43 -7.53 69.12
CA GLY A 98 10.73 -6.46 70.08
C GLY A 98 11.23 -5.15 69.46
N GLY A 99 10.96 -4.88 68.17
CA GLY A 99 11.28 -3.57 67.57
C GLY A 99 12.75 -3.38 67.14
N SER A 100 13.53 -4.47 67.02
CA SER A 100 14.92 -4.41 66.54
C SER A 100 14.98 -4.05 65.04
N PRO A 101 15.89 -3.16 64.61
CA PRO A 101 16.05 -2.82 63.20
C PRO A 101 16.41 -4.05 62.35
N PHE A 102 15.87 -4.12 61.14
CA PHE A 102 16.24 -5.11 60.13
C PHE A 102 17.13 -4.48 59.05
N GLN A 103 17.97 -5.29 58.41
CA GLN A 103 18.83 -4.81 57.32
C GLN A 103 18.09 -4.89 55.99
N ALA A 104 17.84 -3.76 55.34
CA ALA A 104 17.25 -3.67 54.01
C ALA A 104 17.65 -2.38 53.29
N GLU A 105 17.78 -2.47 51.97
CA GLU A 105 17.85 -1.30 51.10
C GLU A 105 16.45 -0.99 50.56
N VAL A 106 16.09 0.30 50.48
CA VAL A 106 14.78 0.71 49.98
C VAL A 106 14.93 1.52 48.70
N TYR A 107 14.24 1.09 47.66
CA TYR A 107 14.20 1.75 46.36
C TYR A 107 12.77 2.16 46.03
N PHE A 108 12.60 3.36 45.49
CA PHE A 108 11.35 3.81 44.90
C PHE A 108 11.46 3.73 43.39
N ILE A 109 10.46 3.16 42.73
CA ILE A 109 10.34 3.12 41.27
C ILE A 109 9.11 3.92 40.88
N ASN A 110 9.30 4.84 39.92
CA ASN A 110 8.21 5.64 39.37
C ASN A 110 7.54 4.88 38.21
N LEU A 111 6.28 4.48 38.39
CA LEU A 111 5.46 3.76 37.38
C LEU A 111 4.61 4.73 36.53
N ALA A 112 4.24 5.88 37.09
CA ALA A 112 3.49 6.92 36.39
C ALA A 112 4.38 7.78 35.46
N GLY A 113 5.68 7.82 35.73
CA GLY A 113 6.65 8.66 35.03
C GLY A 113 6.90 8.19 33.59
N ASN A 114 6.60 9.07 32.64
CA ASN A 114 7.02 8.90 31.25
C ASN A 114 8.42 9.47 31.08
N VAL A 115 9.36 8.65 30.63
CA VAL A 115 10.71 9.08 30.29
C VAL A 115 10.80 9.28 28.78
N GLN A 116 11.14 10.49 28.36
CA GLN A 116 11.35 10.81 26.94
C GLN A 116 12.85 10.83 26.61
N ILE A 117 13.22 10.17 25.52
CA ILE A 117 14.56 10.22 24.95
C ILE A 117 14.47 10.72 23.52
N LYS A 118 15.21 11.79 23.22
CA LYS A 118 15.45 12.25 21.84
C LYS A 118 16.65 11.50 21.27
N PHE A 119 16.52 11.02 20.04
CA PHE A 119 17.58 10.29 19.34
C PHE A 119 17.82 10.86 17.95
N GLY A 120 19.05 10.67 17.49
CA GLY A 120 19.47 10.95 16.13
C GLY A 120 20.42 9.85 15.71
N VAL A 121 20.11 9.23 14.57
CA VAL A 121 21.00 8.31 13.87
C VAL A 121 21.85 9.18 12.92
N PRO A 122 23.17 9.27 13.14
CA PRO A 122 24.08 9.99 12.25
C PRO A 122 24.03 9.41 10.84
N TYR A 123 24.53 10.15 9.85
CA TYR A 123 24.52 9.70 8.45
C TYR A 123 25.05 8.27 8.27
N PHE A 124 24.26 7.45 7.58
CA PHE A 124 24.60 6.08 7.19
C PHE A 124 24.13 5.81 5.77
N ASN A 125 24.77 4.84 5.12
CA ASN A 125 24.50 4.55 3.71
C ASN A 125 23.25 3.69 3.54
N VAL A 126 22.43 4.07 2.57
CA VAL A 126 21.25 3.34 2.10
C VAL A 126 21.33 3.20 0.59
N TYR A 127 20.98 2.04 0.08
CA TYR A 127 21.11 1.71 -1.34
C TYR A 127 19.73 1.66 -1.99
N ASP A 128 19.59 2.24 -3.19
CA ASP A 128 18.38 2.07 -4.00
C ASP A 128 18.42 0.68 -4.66
N PRO A 129 17.37 -0.16 -4.54
CA PRO A 129 17.36 -1.49 -5.13
C PRO A 129 17.59 -1.52 -6.64
N ARG A 130 17.24 -0.43 -7.33
CA ARG A 130 17.42 -0.29 -8.79
C ARG A 130 18.85 0.12 -9.16
N PHE A 131 19.59 0.68 -8.20
CA PHE A 131 20.93 1.22 -8.39
C PHE A 131 21.79 0.97 -7.15
N LEU A 132 22.27 -0.27 -7.01
CA LEU A 132 23.08 -0.70 -5.87
C LEU A 132 24.45 -0.02 -5.80
N ASP A 133 24.89 0.65 -6.87
CA ASP A 133 26.16 1.38 -6.92
C ASP A 133 26.09 2.75 -6.22
N PHE A 134 24.89 3.26 -5.94
CA PHE A 134 24.72 4.54 -5.25
C PHE A 134 24.42 4.32 -3.77
N ALA A 135 25.43 4.58 -2.93
CA ALA A 135 25.29 4.64 -1.49
C ALA A 135 24.81 6.03 -1.08
N VAL A 136 23.51 6.18 -0.82
CA VAL A 136 22.93 7.47 -0.44
C VAL A 136 23.05 7.65 1.08
N PRO A 137 23.74 8.71 1.56
CA PRO A 137 23.82 8.98 2.99
C PRO A 137 22.48 9.51 3.50
N VAL A 138 21.94 8.87 4.54
CA VAL A 138 20.71 9.28 5.23
C VAL A 138 20.94 9.38 6.73
N ALA A 139 20.31 10.36 7.36
CA ALA A 139 20.21 10.50 8.81
C ALA A 139 18.75 10.38 9.24
N ALA A 140 18.51 9.91 10.46
CA ALA A 140 17.16 9.79 11.00
C ALA A 140 17.09 10.44 12.38
N ARG A 141 16.01 11.14 12.71
CA ARG A 141 15.82 11.75 14.03
C ARG A 141 14.42 11.48 14.56
N GLY A 142 14.30 11.39 15.87
CA GLY A 142 13.02 11.15 16.51
C GLY A 142 13.09 11.20 18.03
N SER A 143 12.01 10.75 18.65
CA SER A 143 11.96 10.52 20.09
C SER A 143 11.21 9.24 20.42
N ILE A 144 11.54 8.68 21.57
CA ILE A 144 10.74 7.64 22.21
C ILE A 144 10.26 8.12 23.57
N THR A 145 9.12 7.60 23.98
CA THR A 145 8.62 7.70 25.34
C THR A 145 8.40 6.29 25.87
N PHE A 146 8.94 6.02 27.05
CA PHE A 146 8.74 4.75 27.73
C PHE A 146 8.42 4.97 29.20
N ASN A 147 7.91 3.93 29.85
CA ASN A 147 7.69 3.89 31.28
C ASN A 147 7.97 2.47 31.82
N ILE A 148 7.95 2.31 33.13
CA ILE A 148 8.03 0.98 33.77
C ILE A 148 6.60 0.48 34.02
N THR A 149 6.32 -0.74 33.60
CA THR A 149 5.04 -1.43 33.87
C THR A 149 5.30 -2.70 34.68
N ASP A 150 6.22 -3.55 34.23
CA ASP A 150 6.71 -4.70 34.99
C ASP A 150 7.96 -4.32 35.81
N TYR A 151 7.73 -3.73 36.98
CA TYR A 151 8.80 -3.36 37.90
C TYR A 151 9.56 -4.57 38.45
N ARG A 152 8.99 -5.78 38.43
CA ARG A 152 9.66 -7.01 38.92
C ARG A 152 10.68 -7.50 37.90
N ALA A 153 10.31 -7.50 36.61
CA ALA A 153 11.25 -7.78 35.53
C ALA A 153 12.36 -6.73 35.49
N PHE A 154 12.01 -5.44 35.61
CA PHE A 154 12.96 -4.34 35.65
C PHE A 154 14.03 -4.52 36.74
N VAL A 155 13.62 -4.80 37.99
CA VAL A 155 14.56 -5.00 39.11
C VAL A 155 15.48 -6.20 38.90
N LYS A 156 14.99 -7.27 38.27
CA LYS A 156 15.81 -8.46 37.94
C LYS A 156 16.91 -8.14 36.92
N LEU A 157 16.64 -7.27 35.95
CA LEU A 157 17.58 -6.91 34.89
C LEU A 157 18.67 -5.94 35.36
N HIS A 158 18.34 -4.96 36.21
CA HIS A 158 19.25 -3.82 36.47
C HIS A 158 20.03 -3.88 37.79
N ARG A 159 19.76 -4.85 38.67
CA ARG A 159 20.43 -5.02 39.99
C ARG A 159 20.69 -3.66 40.68
N MET A 160 19.64 -3.12 41.29
CA MET A 160 19.40 -1.75 41.83
C MET A 160 20.49 -1.04 42.66
N ILE A 161 21.72 -1.54 42.76
CA ILE A 161 22.79 -1.09 43.68
C ILE A 161 23.08 0.42 43.53
N GLU A 162 23.32 0.90 42.29
CA GLU A 162 23.49 2.32 41.94
C GLU A 162 22.87 2.59 40.56
N PHE A 163 21.56 2.84 40.55
CA PHE A 163 20.87 3.20 39.31
C PHE A 163 21.14 4.67 38.94
N ASP A 164 21.64 4.90 37.74
CA ASP A 164 21.82 6.23 37.14
C ASP A 164 20.91 6.34 35.92
N LEU A 165 19.95 7.27 35.99
CA LEU A 165 18.97 7.50 34.94
C LEU A 165 19.61 7.96 33.62
N GLU A 166 20.63 8.81 33.66
CA GLU A 166 21.26 9.33 32.44
C GLU A 166 22.09 8.25 31.75
N ARG A 167 22.80 7.43 32.51
CA ARG A 167 23.50 6.25 31.97
C ARG A 167 22.52 5.26 31.35
N PHE A 168 21.41 4.98 32.03
CA PHE A 168 20.36 4.10 31.53
C PHE A 168 19.74 4.64 30.23
N LYS A 169 19.40 5.94 30.18
CA LYS A 169 18.93 6.61 28.95
C LYS A 169 19.94 6.47 27.81
N GLY A 170 21.24 6.58 28.11
CA GLY A 170 22.31 6.34 27.13
C GLY A 170 22.27 4.94 26.52
N GLN A 171 22.18 3.90 27.35
CA GLN A 171 22.11 2.51 26.88
C GLN A 171 20.86 2.24 26.02
N VAL A 172 19.70 2.76 26.44
CA VAL A 172 18.46 2.67 25.67
C VAL A 172 18.60 3.39 24.32
N LYS A 173 19.19 4.59 24.31
CA LYS A 173 19.45 5.37 23.10
C LYS A 173 20.38 4.65 22.12
N ASP A 174 21.41 3.97 22.61
CA ASP A 174 22.35 3.21 21.77
C ASP A 174 21.65 2.02 21.10
N ALA A 175 20.85 1.26 21.86
CA ALA A 175 20.07 0.15 21.33
C ALA A 175 19.04 0.62 20.27
N LEU A 176 18.33 1.71 20.57
CA LEU A 176 17.40 2.36 19.65
C LEU A 176 18.09 2.79 18.35
N THR A 177 19.24 3.47 18.46
CA THR A 177 20.00 3.97 17.30
C THR A 177 20.43 2.82 16.39
N LYS A 178 20.92 1.72 16.98
CA LYS A 178 21.28 0.51 16.25
C LYS A 178 20.08 -0.10 15.51
N LEU A 179 18.94 -0.22 16.19
CA LEU A 179 17.74 -0.85 15.64
C LEU A 179 17.13 -0.01 14.51
N VAL A 180 16.96 1.30 14.73
CA VAL A 180 16.44 2.24 13.72
C VAL A 180 17.33 2.23 12.47
N LYS A 181 18.66 2.33 12.65
CA LYS A 181 19.62 2.24 11.54
C LYS A 181 19.43 0.95 10.76
N GLY A 182 19.43 -0.20 11.46
CA GLY A 182 19.30 -1.51 10.82
C GLY A 182 18.01 -1.68 10.03
N ILE A 183 16.90 -1.11 10.50
CA ILE A 183 15.62 -1.17 9.79
C ILE A 183 15.65 -0.25 8.56
N ILE A 184 15.96 1.03 8.74
CA ILE A 184 15.96 2.01 7.63
C ILE A 184 16.91 1.59 6.50
N THR A 185 18.08 1.04 6.82
CA THR A 185 19.03 0.53 5.81
C THR A 185 18.43 -0.53 4.90
N ASN A 186 17.55 -1.39 5.41
CA ASN A 186 17.04 -2.55 4.68
C ASN A 186 15.67 -2.32 4.03
N ILE A 187 14.91 -1.30 4.45
CA ILE A 187 13.56 -1.03 3.93
C ILE A 187 13.49 -0.92 2.41
N PRO A 188 14.39 -0.19 1.71
CA PRO A 188 14.33 -0.10 0.25
C PRO A 188 14.34 -1.46 -0.43
N HIS A 189 15.20 -2.37 0.03
CA HIS A 189 15.32 -3.72 -0.51
C HIS A 189 14.11 -4.59 -0.11
N GLU A 190 13.73 -4.61 1.16
CA GLU A 190 12.65 -5.46 1.68
C GLU A 190 11.28 -5.10 1.08
N GLN A 191 11.03 -3.81 0.82
CA GLN A 191 9.76 -3.30 0.29
C GLN A 191 9.82 -2.99 -1.21
N ASN A 192 10.94 -3.31 -1.86
CA ASN A 192 11.21 -2.98 -3.26
C ASN A 192 10.86 -1.51 -3.61
N MET A 193 11.33 -0.57 -2.78
CA MET A 193 11.04 0.85 -2.93
C MET A 193 12.32 1.66 -3.21
N PRO A 194 12.23 2.73 -4.02
CA PRO A 194 13.33 3.68 -4.19
C PRO A 194 13.81 4.28 -2.87
N ALA A 195 15.13 4.41 -2.70
CA ALA A 195 15.70 5.01 -1.49
C ALA A 195 15.19 6.43 -1.26
N LEU A 196 15.05 7.23 -2.33
CA LEU A 196 14.54 8.62 -2.28
C LEU A 196 13.09 8.73 -1.77
N GLN A 197 12.33 7.65 -1.68
CA GLN A 197 10.97 7.67 -1.13
C GLN A 197 10.93 7.59 0.40
N LEU A 198 12.04 7.29 1.07
CA LEU A 198 12.09 7.16 2.54
C LEU A 198 11.59 8.42 3.26
N GLU A 199 11.96 9.62 2.78
CA GLU A 199 11.53 10.90 3.36
C GLU A 199 10.00 11.10 3.29
N ARG A 200 9.32 10.51 2.31
CA ARG A 200 7.85 10.59 2.17
C ARG A 200 7.11 9.52 2.97
N LYS A 201 7.80 8.47 3.41
CA LYS A 201 7.21 7.28 4.06
C LYS A 201 7.56 7.18 5.55
N VAL A 202 7.92 8.29 6.19
CA VAL A 202 8.34 8.33 7.61
C VAL A 202 7.31 7.66 8.54
N LEU A 203 6.02 7.85 8.31
CA LEU A 203 4.96 7.20 9.09
C LEU A 203 4.94 5.69 8.91
N GLU A 204 4.98 5.19 7.67
CA GLU A 204 5.05 3.74 7.39
C GLU A 204 6.31 3.12 8.02
N ILE A 205 7.43 3.84 7.98
CA ILE A 205 8.70 3.39 8.57
C ILE A 205 8.61 3.36 10.10
N ASN A 206 7.93 4.33 10.72
CA ASN A 206 7.66 4.35 12.15
C ASN A 206 6.93 3.08 12.60
N ASP A 207 5.88 2.70 11.86
CA ASP A 207 5.06 1.52 12.12
C ASP A 207 5.86 0.20 11.96
N LEU A 208 6.88 0.19 11.10
CA LEU A 208 7.79 -0.96 10.95
C LEU A 208 8.81 -1.07 12.10
N ILE A 209 9.25 0.06 12.66
CA ILE A 209 10.24 0.10 13.73
C ILE A 209 9.61 -0.24 15.08
N GLU A 210 8.40 0.26 15.34
CA GLU A 210 7.77 0.22 16.67
C GLU A 210 7.70 -1.20 17.28
N PRO A 211 7.24 -2.26 16.58
CA PRO A 211 7.09 -3.58 17.19
C PRO A 211 8.43 -4.20 17.59
N ARG A 212 9.46 -4.02 16.75
CA ARG A 212 10.82 -4.54 17.01
C ARG A 212 11.45 -3.81 18.19
N LEU A 213 11.27 -2.49 18.25
CA LEU A 213 11.76 -1.67 19.35
C LEU A 213 11.05 -2.02 20.67
N ARG A 214 9.72 -2.18 20.65
CA ARG A 214 8.93 -2.58 21.80
C ARG A 214 9.46 -3.88 22.42
N SER A 215 9.63 -4.90 21.59
CA SER A 215 10.17 -6.19 22.04
C SER A 215 11.56 -6.05 22.66
N ALA A 216 12.46 -5.26 22.06
CA ALA A 216 13.81 -5.06 22.57
C ALA A 216 13.83 -4.29 23.91
N LEU A 217 12.96 -3.28 24.05
CA LEU A 217 12.84 -2.51 25.30
C LEU A 217 12.29 -3.37 26.44
N GLU A 218 11.34 -4.25 26.16
CA GLU A 218 10.79 -5.17 27.14
C GLU A 218 11.81 -6.24 27.54
N SER A 219 12.49 -6.88 26.58
CA SER A 219 13.44 -7.97 26.86
C SER A 219 14.74 -7.50 27.50
N ASP A 220 15.32 -6.42 26.98
CA ASP A 220 16.70 -6.05 27.31
C ASP A 220 16.73 -5.03 28.46
N PHE A 221 15.66 -4.24 28.61
CA PHE A 221 15.60 -3.14 29.58
C PHE A 221 14.44 -3.25 30.57
N GLY A 222 13.46 -4.13 30.36
CA GLY A 222 12.30 -4.27 31.24
C GLY A 222 11.41 -3.01 31.27
N VAL A 223 11.37 -2.25 30.17
CA VAL A 223 10.55 -1.03 30.05
C VAL A 223 9.54 -1.16 28.94
N ASN A 224 8.38 -0.52 29.10
CA ASN A 224 7.32 -0.50 28.12
C ASN A 224 7.43 0.73 27.21
N LEU A 225 7.43 0.49 25.90
CA LEU A 225 7.34 1.56 24.90
C LEU A 225 5.93 2.17 24.91
N LYS A 226 5.81 3.44 25.30
CA LYS A 226 4.55 4.17 25.19
C LYS A 226 4.36 4.75 23.80
N ARG A 227 5.43 5.29 23.22
CA ARG A 227 5.38 5.99 21.93
C ARG A 227 6.74 5.97 21.25
N LEU A 228 6.73 5.77 19.93
CA LEU A 228 7.84 6.06 19.04
C LEU A 228 7.38 7.12 18.05
N ASP A 229 8.16 8.20 17.94
CA ASP A 229 7.94 9.27 16.98
C ASP A 229 9.20 9.45 16.13
N LEU A 230 9.23 8.81 14.96
CA LEU A 230 10.20 9.13 13.93
C LEU A 230 9.83 10.48 13.30
N SER A 231 10.65 11.51 13.54
CA SER A 231 10.34 12.88 13.12
C SER A 231 10.76 13.16 11.68
N THR A 232 11.91 12.64 11.26
CA THR A 232 12.43 12.89 9.91
C THR A 232 13.45 11.83 9.50
N ILE A 233 13.55 11.62 8.19
CA ILE A 233 14.65 10.95 7.51
C ILE A 233 15.20 11.96 6.51
N GLU A 234 16.44 12.40 6.74
CA GLU A 234 17.10 13.46 5.99
C GLU A 234 18.19 12.86 5.11
N PHE A 235 18.18 13.21 3.83
CA PHE A 235 19.25 12.88 2.90
C PHE A 235 20.36 13.93 2.96
N ASP A 236 21.61 13.48 2.86
CA ASP A 236 22.71 14.40 2.61
C ASP A 236 22.61 14.90 1.16
N LYS A 237 22.04 16.09 0.99
CA LYS A 237 21.84 16.70 -0.32
C LYS A 237 23.15 17.19 -0.93
N GLU A 238 24.24 17.27 -0.16
CA GLU A 238 25.55 17.70 -0.64
C GLU A 238 26.41 16.51 -1.11
N SER A 239 26.01 15.28 -0.76
CA SER A 239 26.68 14.06 -1.21
C SER A 239 26.62 13.90 -2.74
N GLU A 240 27.77 13.55 -3.31
CA GLU A 240 27.91 13.28 -4.74
C GLU A 240 27.01 12.13 -5.19
N GLU A 241 26.90 11.09 -4.35
CA GLU A 241 26.07 9.91 -4.59
C GLU A 241 24.58 10.26 -4.67
N TYR A 242 24.10 11.13 -3.76
CA TYR A 242 22.72 11.62 -3.79
C TYR A 242 22.42 12.41 -5.08
N GLN A 243 23.32 13.33 -5.44
CA GLN A 243 23.17 14.16 -6.64
C GLN A 243 23.17 13.32 -7.92
N ARG A 244 24.06 12.31 -8.00
CA ARG A 244 24.11 11.36 -9.12
C ARG A 244 22.84 10.53 -9.19
N LEU A 245 22.35 9.99 -8.07
CA LEU A 245 21.12 9.18 -8.05
C LEU A 245 19.90 10.01 -8.50
N ILE A 246 19.73 11.24 -8.01
CA ILE A 246 18.66 12.14 -8.47
C ILE A 246 18.77 12.41 -9.96
N THR A 247 19.99 12.64 -10.46
CA THR A 247 20.19 12.92 -11.87
C THR A 247 19.80 11.72 -12.73
N VAL A 248 20.27 10.52 -12.40
CA VAL A 248 19.95 9.30 -13.15
C VAL A 248 18.45 9.00 -13.10
N THR A 249 17.84 9.09 -11.90
CA THR A 249 16.41 8.81 -11.72
C THR A 249 15.55 9.84 -12.45
N ARG A 250 15.87 11.13 -12.37
CA ARG A 250 15.18 12.19 -13.12
C ARG A 250 15.32 12.00 -14.63
N LEU A 251 16.54 11.76 -15.13
CA LEU A 251 16.78 11.57 -16.56
C LEU A 251 16.06 10.34 -17.10
N GLN A 252 16.00 9.24 -16.33
CA GLN A 252 15.27 8.05 -16.73
C GLN A 252 13.76 8.31 -16.77
N GLN A 253 13.21 9.01 -15.77
CA GLN A 253 11.80 9.41 -15.76
C GLN A 253 11.49 10.33 -16.93
N GLU A 254 12.33 11.34 -17.19
CA GLU A 254 12.18 12.26 -18.31
C GLU A 254 12.18 11.52 -19.65
N LYS A 255 13.16 10.66 -19.92
CA LYS A 255 13.22 9.85 -21.14
C LYS A 255 12.01 8.93 -21.30
N THR A 256 11.56 8.32 -20.22
CA THR A 256 10.41 7.39 -20.26
C THR A 256 9.12 8.16 -20.52
N THR A 257 8.91 9.29 -19.84
CA THR A 257 7.74 10.15 -20.04
C THR A 257 7.71 10.71 -21.47
N VAL A 258 8.85 11.18 -21.99
CA VAL A 258 8.96 11.65 -23.38
C VAL A 258 8.65 10.53 -24.35
N ALA A 259 9.29 9.36 -24.21
CA ALA A 259 9.03 8.22 -25.09
C ALA A 259 7.56 7.75 -25.04
N GLN A 260 6.94 7.71 -23.85
CA GLN A 260 5.52 7.38 -23.71
C GLN A 260 4.62 8.43 -24.36
N THR A 261 4.97 9.72 -24.20
CA THR A 261 4.23 10.82 -24.83
C THR A 261 4.36 10.76 -26.34
N ASP A 262 5.57 10.53 -26.87
CA ASP A 262 5.84 10.42 -28.30
C ASP A 262 5.10 9.23 -28.93
N VAL A 263 5.12 8.07 -28.28
CA VAL A 263 4.33 6.90 -28.71
C VAL A 263 2.84 7.21 -28.66
N GLY A 264 2.37 7.92 -27.63
CA GLY A 264 0.98 8.38 -27.53
C GLY A 264 0.60 9.31 -28.69
N ILE A 265 1.47 10.26 -29.05
CA ILE A 265 1.29 11.18 -30.17
C ILE A 265 1.29 10.42 -31.50
N GLN A 266 2.26 9.53 -31.73
CA GLN A 266 2.32 8.70 -32.93
C GLN A 266 1.07 7.83 -33.10
N ASN A 267 0.64 7.14 -32.04
CA ASN A 267 -0.59 6.34 -32.07
C ASN A 267 -1.81 7.19 -32.41
N LEU A 268 -1.91 8.41 -31.88
CA LEU A 268 -2.99 9.34 -32.19
C LEU A 268 -2.95 9.79 -33.66
N GLN A 269 -1.76 10.14 -34.17
CA GLN A 269 -1.56 10.51 -35.58
C GLN A 269 -1.87 9.36 -36.53
N ASP A 270 -1.40 8.15 -36.23
CA ASP A 270 -1.65 6.95 -37.02
C ASP A 270 -3.13 6.60 -37.01
N THR A 271 -3.80 6.72 -35.87
CA THR A 271 -5.26 6.54 -35.78
C THR A 271 -6.01 7.56 -36.63
N GLN A 272 -5.61 8.83 -36.59
CA GLN A 272 -6.21 9.87 -37.44
C GLN A 272 -5.97 9.60 -38.93
N ARG A 273 -4.76 9.17 -39.31
CA ARG A 273 -4.41 8.82 -40.69
C ARG A 273 -5.21 7.62 -41.18
N ILE A 274 -5.23 6.52 -40.43
CA ILE A 274 -5.99 5.30 -40.78
C ILE A 274 -7.48 5.63 -40.90
N ASN A 275 -8.03 6.43 -39.99
CA ASN A 275 -9.44 6.84 -40.07
C ASN A 275 -9.71 7.72 -41.29
N ALA A 276 -8.81 8.63 -41.65
CA ALA A 276 -8.91 9.45 -42.84
C ALA A 276 -8.83 8.61 -44.12
N GLU A 277 -7.88 7.69 -44.21
CA GLU A 277 -7.71 6.74 -45.33
C GLU A 277 -8.96 5.83 -45.47
N ASN A 278 -9.44 5.26 -44.37
CA ASN A 278 -10.67 4.45 -44.36
C ASN A 278 -11.89 5.28 -44.82
N MET A 279 -12.00 6.53 -44.38
CA MET A 279 -13.09 7.43 -44.80
C MET A 279 -12.99 7.74 -46.29
N GLU A 280 -11.80 8.06 -46.80
CA GLU A 280 -11.57 8.31 -48.22
C GLU A 280 -11.88 7.09 -49.09
N GLU A 281 -11.42 5.91 -48.67
CA GLU A 281 -11.66 4.65 -49.40
C GLU A 281 -13.14 4.27 -49.38
N SER A 282 -13.83 4.47 -48.26
CA SER A 282 -15.29 4.27 -48.16
C SER A 282 -16.05 5.21 -49.12
N LEU A 283 -15.68 6.48 -49.19
CA LEU A 283 -16.27 7.45 -50.11
C LEU A 283 -15.94 7.13 -51.57
N ARG A 284 -14.76 6.56 -51.85
CA ARG A 284 -14.41 6.08 -53.20
C ARG A 284 -15.29 4.91 -53.61
N ILE A 285 -15.41 3.89 -52.76
CA ILE A 285 -16.26 2.71 -53.02
C ILE A 285 -17.71 3.15 -53.24
N GLN A 286 -18.23 4.04 -52.39
CA GLN A 286 -19.60 4.55 -52.51
C GLN A 286 -19.83 5.31 -53.83
N ARG A 287 -18.85 6.11 -54.28
CA ARG A 287 -18.89 6.79 -55.59
C ARG A 287 -18.86 5.79 -56.74
N GLU A 288 -17.99 4.78 -56.69
CA GLU A 288 -17.90 3.73 -57.72
C GLU A 288 -19.20 2.91 -57.80
N GLU A 289 -19.75 2.48 -56.66
CA GLU A 289 -21.01 1.74 -56.61
C GLU A 289 -22.17 2.54 -57.18
N LEU A 290 -22.24 3.84 -56.88
CA LEU A 290 -23.30 4.73 -57.38
C LEU A 290 -23.17 4.97 -58.89
N GLN A 291 -21.95 5.14 -59.40
CA GLN A 291 -21.69 5.17 -60.84
C GLN A 291 -22.05 3.85 -61.52
N ARG A 292 -21.72 2.71 -60.91
CA ARG A 292 -22.09 1.38 -61.41
C ARG A 292 -23.60 1.20 -61.45
N ALA A 293 -24.31 1.63 -60.41
CA ALA A 293 -25.77 1.56 -60.34
C ALA A 293 -26.43 2.45 -61.40
N GLN A 294 -25.92 3.66 -61.64
CA GLN A 294 -26.38 4.52 -62.73
C GLN A 294 -26.14 3.89 -64.11
N LYS A 295 -24.95 3.29 -64.31
CA LYS A 295 -24.62 2.61 -65.57
C LYS A 295 -25.58 1.44 -65.82
N LEU A 296 -25.79 0.59 -64.82
CA LEU A 296 -26.74 -0.53 -64.88
C LEU A 296 -28.19 -0.05 -65.09
N THR A 297 -28.59 1.05 -64.47
CA THR A 297 -29.93 1.64 -64.67
C THR A 297 -30.09 2.17 -66.10
N THR A 298 -29.07 2.84 -66.63
CA THR A 298 -29.06 3.37 -68.00
C THR A 298 -29.06 2.24 -69.03
N GLU A 299 -28.27 1.20 -68.80
CA GLU A 299 -28.27 -0.03 -69.61
C GLU A 299 -29.62 -0.76 -69.51
N GLY A 300 -30.23 -0.79 -68.32
CA GLY A 300 -31.58 -1.32 -68.05
C GLY A 300 -32.68 -0.58 -68.83
N GLN A 301 -32.68 0.75 -68.78
CA GLN A 301 -33.63 1.60 -69.49
C GLN A 301 -33.44 1.54 -71.01
N ASN A 302 -32.18 1.41 -71.45
CA ASN A 302 -31.84 1.25 -72.85
C ASN A 302 -31.77 -0.22 -73.29
N MET A 303 -32.33 -1.18 -72.53
CA MET A 303 -32.24 -2.61 -72.90
C MET A 303 -32.77 -2.89 -74.31
N THR A 304 -33.86 -2.24 -74.73
CA THR A 304 -34.40 -2.39 -76.09
C THR A 304 -33.44 -1.85 -77.14
N ALA A 305 -32.83 -0.69 -76.89
CA ALA A 305 -31.82 -0.11 -77.79
C ALA A 305 -30.50 -0.88 -77.77
N HIS A 306 -30.12 -1.45 -76.63
CA HIS A 306 -28.92 -2.26 -76.46
C HIS A 306 -29.10 -3.65 -77.09
N GLN A 307 -30.26 -4.28 -76.95
CA GLN A 307 -30.62 -5.52 -77.63
C GLN A 307 -30.70 -5.30 -79.14
N LEU A 308 -31.26 -4.17 -79.60
CA LEU A 308 -31.24 -3.78 -81.00
C LEU A 308 -29.81 -3.53 -81.50
N ASN A 309 -28.96 -2.85 -80.72
CA ASN A 309 -27.56 -2.61 -81.05
C ASN A 309 -26.75 -3.91 -81.09
N GLN A 310 -26.91 -4.82 -80.12
CA GLN A 310 -26.25 -6.13 -80.13
C GLN A 310 -26.75 -6.97 -81.31
N GLN A 311 -28.05 -6.98 -81.60
CA GLN A 311 -28.59 -7.64 -82.80
C GLN A 311 -28.04 -7.02 -84.08
N THR A 312 -27.84 -5.70 -84.12
CA THR A 312 -27.24 -4.99 -85.25
C THR A 312 -25.75 -5.27 -85.37
N GLU A 313 -25.01 -5.39 -84.27
CA GLU A 313 -23.58 -5.73 -84.23
C GLU A 313 -23.37 -7.19 -84.66
N VAL A 314 -24.21 -8.11 -84.17
CA VAL A 314 -24.26 -9.50 -84.62
C VAL A 314 -24.69 -9.58 -86.08
N ALA A 315 -25.68 -8.82 -86.54
CA ALA A 315 -26.09 -8.77 -87.94
C ALA A 315 -25.00 -8.17 -88.84
N LYS A 316 -24.24 -7.19 -88.36
CA LYS A 316 -23.13 -6.57 -89.08
C LYS A 316 -21.93 -7.52 -89.17
N LYS A 317 -21.57 -8.19 -88.07
CA LYS A 317 -20.55 -9.27 -88.06
C LYS A 317 -21.00 -10.48 -88.90
N ALA A 318 -22.29 -10.83 -88.87
CA ALA A 318 -22.85 -11.87 -89.72
C ALA A 318 -22.86 -11.45 -91.20
N ALA A 319 -23.17 -10.20 -91.52
CA ALA A 319 -23.10 -9.65 -92.88
C ALA A 319 -21.66 -9.49 -93.37
N GLU A 320 -20.71 -9.16 -92.49
CA GLU A 320 -19.26 -9.19 -92.78
C GLU A 320 -18.80 -10.63 -93.04
N SER A 321 -19.28 -11.60 -92.24
CA SER A 321 -19.00 -13.03 -92.44
C SER A 321 -19.65 -13.60 -93.69
N MET A 322 -20.86 -13.17 -94.06
CA MET A 322 -21.57 -13.59 -95.28
C MET A 322 -21.06 -12.85 -96.53
N GLY A 323 -20.59 -11.61 -96.38
CA GLY A 323 -19.85 -10.87 -97.40
C GLY A 323 -18.49 -11.50 -97.71
N THR A 324 -17.91 -12.24 -96.75
CA THR A 324 -16.72 -13.09 -96.96
C THR A 324 -17.06 -14.54 -97.31
N MET A 325 -18.30 -15.02 -97.07
CA MET A 325 -18.77 -16.37 -97.43
C MET A 325 -19.37 -16.50 -98.85
N GLY A 326 -19.27 -15.45 -99.67
CA GLY A 326 -19.48 -15.51 -101.12
C GLY A 326 -18.38 -16.25 -101.89
N HIS A 327 -17.40 -16.84 -101.19
CA HIS A 327 -16.36 -17.71 -101.75
C HIS A 327 -16.09 -18.91 -100.82
N GLY A 328 -16.56 -20.09 -101.24
CA GLY A 328 -15.87 -21.36 -100.93
C GLY A 328 -16.31 -22.16 -99.69
N GLY A 329 -17.28 -23.05 -99.90
CA GLY A 329 -17.15 -24.51 -99.66
C GLY A 329 -16.77 -25.06 -98.27
N GLY A 330 -17.77 -25.65 -97.60
CA GLY A 330 -17.72 -27.02 -97.08
C GLY A 330 -16.87 -27.34 -95.85
N GLY A 331 -17.53 -27.71 -94.74
CA GLY A 331 -16.91 -28.42 -93.62
C GLY A 331 -17.86 -28.58 -92.44
N GLY A 332 -18.39 -29.79 -92.24
CA GLY A 332 -19.43 -30.11 -91.25
C GLY A 332 -18.98 -30.01 -89.79
N MET A 333 -19.96 -29.85 -88.90
CA MET A 333 -19.78 -29.83 -87.46
C MET A 333 -20.47 -31.05 -86.85
N ASP A 334 -19.72 -31.82 -86.08
CA ASP A 334 -20.04 -33.17 -85.60
C ASP A 334 -21.10 -33.17 -84.47
N PRO A 335 -22.26 -33.84 -84.65
CA PRO A 335 -23.37 -33.85 -83.68
C PRO A 335 -23.01 -34.37 -82.27
N GLY A 336 -21.95 -35.17 -82.12
CA GLY A 336 -21.53 -35.69 -80.81
C GLY A 336 -20.95 -34.63 -79.86
N SER A 337 -20.35 -33.56 -80.40
CA SER A 337 -19.72 -32.50 -79.62
C SER A 337 -20.72 -31.50 -79.00
N MET A 338 -21.91 -31.38 -79.59
CA MET A 338 -22.94 -30.43 -79.16
C MET A 338 -23.83 -30.98 -78.01
N MET A 339 -23.88 -32.30 -77.84
CA MET A 339 -24.66 -32.92 -76.75
C MET A 339 -23.87 -32.97 -75.42
N ALA A 340 -22.54 -33.09 -75.47
CA ALA A 340 -21.69 -33.10 -74.28
C ALA A 340 -21.63 -31.72 -73.57
N SER A 341 -21.76 -30.62 -74.31
CA SER A 341 -21.80 -29.26 -73.76
C SER A 341 -23.13 -28.92 -73.07
N MET A 342 -24.23 -29.57 -73.48
CA MET A 342 -25.56 -29.32 -72.92
C MET A 342 -25.80 -30.09 -71.61
N ALA A 343 -25.19 -31.28 -71.44
CA ALA A 343 -25.32 -32.07 -70.22
C ALA A 343 -24.61 -31.45 -69.00
N MET A 344 -23.50 -30.73 -69.19
CA MET A 344 -22.80 -30.03 -68.11
C MET A 344 -23.49 -28.74 -67.64
N GLY A 345 -24.38 -28.16 -68.46
CA GLY A 345 -25.12 -26.94 -68.10
C GLY A 345 -26.29 -27.16 -67.14
N GLY A 346 -26.84 -28.38 -67.07
CA GLY A 346 -28.06 -28.68 -66.33
C GLY A 346 -27.89 -28.86 -64.81
N ALA A 347 -26.70 -29.25 -64.34
CA ALA A 347 -26.48 -29.59 -62.92
C ALA A 347 -26.07 -28.39 -62.04
N VAL A 348 -25.55 -27.31 -62.62
CA VAL A 348 -25.09 -26.13 -61.87
C VAL A 348 -26.23 -25.11 -61.66
N GLY A 349 -27.23 -25.09 -62.54
CA GLY A 349 -28.35 -24.13 -62.48
C GLY A 349 -29.33 -24.34 -61.32
N SER A 350 -29.45 -25.55 -60.77
CA SER A 350 -30.40 -25.84 -59.69
C SER A 350 -29.86 -25.52 -58.28
N GLY A 351 -28.53 -25.45 -58.10
CA GLY A 351 -27.94 -25.08 -56.80
C GLY A 351 -27.95 -23.57 -56.53
N MET A 352 -27.91 -22.75 -57.58
CA MET A 352 -27.80 -21.29 -57.47
C MET A 352 -29.17 -20.59 -57.31
N ALA A 353 -30.25 -21.21 -57.80
CA ALA A 353 -31.61 -20.69 -57.63
C ALA A 353 -32.12 -20.80 -56.17
N GLY A 354 -31.71 -21.86 -55.44
CA GLY A 354 -32.04 -22.00 -54.02
C GLY A 354 -31.30 -21.00 -53.12
N MET A 355 -30.05 -20.66 -53.46
CA MET A 355 -29.23 -19.71 -52.70
C MET A 355 -29.68 -18.26 -52.87
N MET A 356 -30.21 -17.92 -54.04
CA MET A 356 -30.73 -16.58 -54.35
C MET A 356 -32.12 -16.32 -53.74
N GLY A 357 -32.94 -17.37 -53.58
CA GLY A 357 -34.22 -17.29 -52.87
C GLY A 357 -34.07 -16.97 -51.36
N SER A 358 -33.03 -17.51 -50.71
CA SER A 358 -32.72 -17.21 -49.31
C SER A 358 -32.09 -15.82 -49.08
N MET A 359 -31.58 -15.17 -50.13
CA MET A 359 -30.96 -13.85 -50.02
C MET A 359 -31.99 -12.71 -50.15
N MET A 360 -33.13 -12.95 -50.81
CA MET A 360 -34.14 -11.91 -51.07
C MET A 360 -35.14 -11.71 -49.91
N GLN A 361 -35.20 -12.62 -48.94
CA GLN A 361 -36.08 -12.50 -47.76
C GLN A 361 -35.46 -11.69 -46.60
N GLY A 362 -34.26 -11.12 -46.80
CA GLY A 362 -33.55 -10.29 -45.81
C GLY A 362 -33.59 -8.77 -46.07
N MET A 363 -34.17 -8.31 -47.20
CA MET A 363 -34.16 -6.90 -47.60
C MET A 363 -35.44 -6.15 -47.19
N GLY A 364 -35.68 -6.09 -45.88
CA GLY A 364 -36.71 -5.27 -45.25
C GLY A 364 -36.12 -4.33 -44.20
N GLN A 365 -35.81 -3.10 -44.61
CA GLN A 365 -35.62 -1.87 -43.82
C GLN A 365 -34.59 -1.83 -42.68
N GLN A 366 -33.52 -1.04 -42.88
CA GLN A 366 -33.22 0.17 -42.09
C GLN A 366 -32.21 1.06 -42.86
N PRO A 367 -32.29 2.41 -42.79
CA PRO A 367 -31.32 3.29 -43.45
C PRO A 367 -29.92 3.16 -42.81
N PRO A 368 -28.82 3.39 -43.55
CA PRO A 368 -27.49 3.39 -42.96
C PRO A 368 -27.39 4.55 -41.96
N VAL A 369 -27.33 4.22 -40.68
CA VAL A 369 -27.03 5.17 -39.61
C VAL A 369 -25.62 5.74 -39.82
N PRO A 370 -25.39 7.03 -39.51
CA PRO A 370 -24.05 7.63 -39.58
C PRO A 370 -23.06 6.81 -38.73
N PRO A 371 -21.76 6.79 -39.08
CA PRO A 371 -20.76 6.05 -38.31
C PRO A 371 -20.90 6.45 -36.85
N PRO A 372 -21.02 5.48 -35.91
CA PRO A 372 -21.23 5.80 -34.52
C PRO A 372 -20.06 6.66 -34.06
N THR A 373 -20.37 7.77 -33.40
CA THR A 373 -19.37 8.52 -32.62
C THR A 373 -18.60 7.53 -31.75
N PRO A 374 -17.29 7.67 -31.57
CA PRO A 374 -16.53 6.78 -30.69
C PRO A 374 -17.15 6.81 -29.30
N ARG A 375 -17.92 5.76 -28.97
CA ARG A 375 -18.53 5.62 -27.65
C ARG A 375 -17.44 5.12 -26.73
N VAL A 376 -17.19 5.85 -25.65
CA VAL A 376 -16.28 5.40 -24.59
C VAL A 376 -16.78 4.04 -24.10
N ALA A 377 -15.96 3.02 -24.27
CA ALA A 377 -16.31 1.65 -23.96
C ALA A 377 -15.32 1.09 -22.93
N TYR A 378 -15.87 0.43 -21.92
CA TYR A 378 -15.17 -0.07 -20.75
C TYR A 378 -15.10 -1.60 -20.76
N MET A 379 -13.96 -2.14 -20.39
CA MET A 379 -13.78 -3.56 -20.10
C MET A 379 -13.81 -3.74 -18.58
N VAL A 380 -14.43 -4.83 -18.13
CA VAL A 380 -14.73 -5.10 -16.73
C VAL A 380 -14.16 -6.46 -16.35
N ALA A 381 -13.53 -6.58 -15.18
CA ALA A 381 -12.98 -7.84 -14.69
C ALA A 381 -13.98 -8.55 -13.78
N VAL A 382 -14.75 -9.51 -14.34
CA VAL A 382 -15.74 -10.31 -13.60
C VAL A 382 -15.19 -11.71 -13.37
N GLY A 383 -15.03 -12.11 -12.10
CA GLY A 383 -14.55 -13.46 -11.75
C GLY A 383 -13.15 -13.79 -12.28
N GLY A 384 -12.27 -12.79 -12.41
CA GLY A 384 -10.92 -12.95 -12.96
C GLY A 384 -10.86 -13.05 -14.49
N LYS A 385 -11.99 -12.88 -15.18
CA LYS A 385 -12.06 -12.81 -16.65
C LYS A 385 -12.47 -11.43 -17.11
N GLN A 386 -11.93 -11.02 -18.24
CA GLN A 386 -12.28 -9.77 -18.90
C GLN A 386 -13.61 -9.92 -19.66
N ALA A 387 -14.53 -9.00 -19.42
CA ALA A 387 -15.84 -8.92 -20.07
C ALA A 387 -16.05 -7.50 -20.64
N GLY A 388 -16.81 -7.38 -21.74
CA GLY A 388 -17.06 -6.12 -22.45
C GLY A 388 -16.66 -6.20 -23.94
N PRO A 389 -16.57 -5.06 -24.64
CA PRO A 389 -16.65 -3.70 -24.11
C PRO A 389 -18.09 -3.23 -23.83
N TYR A 390 -18.30 -2.55 -22.71
CA TYR A 390 -19.59 -2.03 -22.26
C TYR A 390 -19.65 -0.50 -22.33
N THR A 391 -20.82 0.05 -22.65
CA THR A 391 -21.05 1.50 -22.56
C THR A 391 -21.39 1.94 -21.13
N LEU A 392 -21.32 3.24 -20.84
CA LEU A 392 -21.76 3.78 -19.54
C LEU A 392 -23.22 3.40 -19.20
N ASP A 393 -24.11 3.40 -20.18
CA ASP A 393 -25.52 3.01 -19.99
C ASP A 393 -25.65 1.54 -19.56
N GLN A 394 -24.88 0.64 -20.18
CA GLN A 394 -24.86 -0.78 -19.83
C GLN A 394 -24.28 -1.00 -18.44
N LEU A 395 -23.22 -0.28 -18.09
CA LEU A 395 -22.66 -0.33 -16.73
C LEU A 395 -23.66 0.17 -15.69
N GLY A 396 -24.43 1.23 -15.99
CA GLY A 396 -25.51 1.71 -15.12
C GLY A 396 -26.59 0.65 -14.87
N GLN A 397 -26.96 -0.13 -15.89
CA GLN A 397 -27.86 -1.27 -15.71
C GLN A 397 -27.26 -2.36 -14.82
N PHE A 398 -25.96 -2.65 -14.97
CA PHE A 398 -25.28 -3.61 -14.11
C PHE A 398 -25.16 -3.12 -12.66
N VAL A 399 -25.02 -1.81 -12.41
CA VAL A 399 -25.10 -1.26 -11.05
C VAL A 399 -26.50 -1.49 -10.47
N ALA A 400 -27.56 -1.22 -11.24
CA ALA A 400 -28.94 -1.42 -10.79
C ALA A 400 -29.26 -2.90 -10.47
N SER A 401 -28.64 -3.84 -11.18
CA SER A 401 -28.75 -5.29 -10.92
C SER A 401 -27.83 -5.81 -9.81
N GLY A 402 -26.88 -5.00 -9.34
CA GLY A 402 -25.86 -5.40 -8.35
C GLY A 402 -24.69 -6.20 -8.92
N GLU A 403 -24.66 -6.49 -10.22
CA GLU A 403 -23.58 -7.22 -10.89
C GLU A 403 -22.30 -6.36 -11.07
N PHE A 404 -22.43 -5.02 -11.03
CA PHE A 404 -21.32 -4.09 -11.13
C PHE A 404 -21.21 -3.19 -9.90
N THR A 405 -20.07 -3.24 -9.21
CA THR A 405 -19.82 -2.51 -7.95
C THR A 405 -18.51 -1.72 -8.01
N THR A 406 -18.31 -0.81 -7.06
CA THR A 406 -17.10 0.04 -6.97
C THR A 406 -15.78 -0.74 -6.83
N GLN A 407 -15.85 -2.00 -6.39
CA GLN A 407 -14.69 -2.87 -6.18
C GLN A 407 -14.22 -3.59 -7.46
N ILE A 408 -15.04 -3.58 -8.52
CA ILE A 408 -14.71 -4.28 -9.76
C ILE A 408 -13.68 -3.47 -10.54
N HIS A 409 -12.67 -4.16 -11.08
CA HIS A 409 -11.65 -3.50 -11.90
C HIS A 409 -12.18 -3.24 -13.30
N VAL A 410 -11.91 -2.04 -13.79
CA VAL A 410 -12.27 -1.57 -15.12
C VAL A 410 -11.05 -1.06 -15.87
N TRP A 411 -11.14 -1.10 -17.19
CA TRP A 411 -10.15 -0.53 -18.08
C TRP A 411 -10.84 0.03 -19.32
N LYS A 412 -10.41 1.20 -19.79
CA LYS A 412 -10.80 1.73 -21.10
C LYS A 412 -9.57 2.11 -21.91
N GLN A 413 -9.73 2.21 -23.22
CA GLN A 413 -8.68 2.67 -24.10
C GLN A 413 -8.18 4.05 -23.64
N GLY A 414 -6.87 4.16 -23.34
CA GLY A 414 -6.24 5.34 -22.76
C GLY A 414 -5.84 5.22 -21.27
N MET A 415 -6.26 4.16 -20.56
CA MET A 415 -5.80 3.89 -19.20
C MET A 415 -4.50 3.06 -19.19
N ALA A 416 -3.57 3.40 -18.28
CA ALA A 416 -2.28 2.70 -18.14
C ALA A 416 -2.41 1.30 -17.54
N ASN A 417 -3.39 1.07 -16.67
CA ASN A 417 -3.63 -0.17 -15.96
C ASN A 417 -5.11 -0.34 -15.63
N TRP A 418 -5.50 -1.55 -15.20
CA TRP A 418 -6.82 -1.80 -14.62
C TRP A 418 -6.95 -1.04 -13.30
N VAL A 419 -8.03 -0.30 -13.12
CA VAL A 419 -8.32 0.53 -11.95
C VAL A 419 -9.67 0.13 -11.37
N ARG A 420 -9.89 0.27 -10.06
CA ARG A 420 -11.20 -0.02 -9.46
C ARG A 420 -12.24 0.97 -9.96
N ALA A 421 -13.45 0.50 -10.24
CA ALA A 421 -14.53 1.33 -10.78
C ALA A 421 -14.85 2.54 -9.88
N GLY A 422 -14.69 2.43 -8.56
CA GLY A 422 -14.88 3.54 -7.62
C GLY A 422 -13.80 4.63 -7.70
N ASP A 423 -12.62 4.33 -8.24
CA ASP A 423 -11.50 5.27 -8.37
C ASP A 423 -11.49 5.97 -9.75
N VAL A 424 -12.44 5.63 -10.63
CA VAL A 424 -12.62 6.26 -11.94
C VAL A 424 -13.67 7.35 -11.82
N GLU A 425 -13.25 8.63 -11.87
CA GLU A 425 -14.14 9.79 -11.69
C GLU A 425 -15.36 9.77 -12.63
N GLU A 426 -15.18 9.30 -13.87
CA GLU A 426 -16.27 9.19 -14.87
C GLU A 426 -17.36 8.18 -14.50
N LEU A 427 -17.05 7.19 -13.64
CA LEU A 427 -18.01 6.18 -13.19
C LEU A 427 -18.67 6.53 -11.86
N ALA A 428 -18.17 7.54 -11.15
CA ALA A 428 -18.70 7.96 -9.84
C ALA A 428 -20.23 8.23 -9.83
N PRO A 429 -20.83 8.86 -10.87
CA PRO A 429 -22.28 9.09 -10.91
C PRO A 429 -23.12 7.80 -10.97
N LEU A 430 -22.58 6.71 -11.50
CA LEU A 430 -23.31 5.44 -11.62
C LEU A 430 -23.60 4.80 -10.26
N PHE A 431 -22.77 5.09 -9.25
CA PHE A 431 -22.83 4.48 -7.92
C PHE A 431 -23.61 5.31 -6.89
N GLN A 432 -24.08 6.50 -7.26
CA GLN A 432 -24.89 7.35 -6.39
C GLN A 432 -26.35 6.90 -6.47
N ALA A 433 -26.78 6.06 -5.53
CA ALA A 433 -28.17 5.64 -5.46
C ALA A 433 -29.08 6.84 -5.16
N ASN A 434 -29.99 7.14 -6.09
CA ASN A 434 -31.22 7.87 -5.83
C ASN A 434 -32.03 7.11 -4.78
N SER A 435 -31.82 7.43 -3.50
CA SER A 435 -32.81 7.14 -2.45
C SER A 435 -33.90 8.21 -2.56
N PRO A 436 -35.16 7.85 -2.85
CA PRO A 436 -36.24 8.81 -2.78
C PRO A 436 -36.35 9.32 -1.33
N PRO A 437 -36.56 10.62 -1.10
CA PRO A 437 -36.79 11.13 0.24
C PRO A 437 -38.02 10.43 0.85
N PRO A 438 -37.98 10.06 2.15
CA PRO A 438 -39.09 9.38 2.79
C PRO A 438 -40.35 10.25 2.76
N PRO A 439 -41.53 9.65 2.50
CA PRO A 439 -42.79 10.40 2.49
C PRO A 439 -43.08 11.02 3.86
N PRO A 440 -43.70 12.21 3.91
CA PRO A 440 -44.04 12.86 5.17
C PRO A 440 -44.96 11.95 6.00
N GLN A 441 -44.63 11.82 7.29
CA GLN A 441 -45.44 11.08 8.25
C GLN A 441 -46.74 11.87 8.51
N GLU A 442 -47.89 11.25 8.22
CA GLU A 442 -49.21 11.71 8.70
C GLU A 442 -49.42 11.38 10.18
#